data_AF-A0A017RXE4-F1
#
_entry.id   AF-A0A017RXE4-F1
#
_cell.length_a   1.000
_cell.length_b   1.000
_cell.length_c   1.000
_cell.angle_alpha   90.00
_cell.angle_beta   90.00
_cell.angle_gamma   90.00
#
_symmetry.space_group_name_H-M   'P 1'
#
loop_
_entity.id
_entity.type
_entity.pdbx_description
1 polymer ?
#
loop_
_entity_poly.entity_id
_entity_poly.type
_entity_poly.pdbx_seq_one_letter_code
_entity_poly.pdbx_strand_id
1 'polypeptide(L)'
;MKFIKLILTILIVAFVSIFGMLLYASNVTENKYQEAKNYIVKGDWISALNLMEQVTHYKDSEELYSYIYPHKLFFEKYETYNEEVKGYKKALLYIDKKEILLKEAKNPEYYKDIMELRKVINFKLKELNEKIKFEATDKTLNEIKNLIQQKNYDKAIEKLNEVNGRMYSAQKEQISNYIELLLFIKNSQNNIEGSKNDKKLTKTNMIDLKELKKIVAKLNPDYQGTLSDEIKIEVEKYIPSEQWVQLYNEKPTTDKIIMLNVGMKRDDLILNMGNPDRTEFISNKYGIFEIMYYKDFTIYLNNNVVTVING
;
A
#
# COMPACT_ATOMS: atom_id res chain seq x y z
N MET A 1 18.57 67.69 -45.37
CA MET A 1 18.91 66.36 -45.95
C MET A 1 19.88 65.53 -45.10
N LYS A 2 21.02 66.07 -44.62
CA LYS A 2 22.00 65.29 -43.83
C LYS A 2 21.48 64.80 -42.46
N PHE A 3 20.73 65.63 -41.74
CA PHE A 3 20.13 65.27 -40.44
C PHE A 3 19.08 64.15 -40.55
N ILE A 4 18.22 64.18 -41.57
CA ILE A 4 17.22 63.13 -41.81
C ILE A 4 17.90 61.79 -42.11
N LYS A 5 18.98 61.78 -42.91
CA LYS A 5 19.78 60.58 -43.17
C LYS A 5 20.41 60.01 -41.89
N LEU A 6 20.93 60.87 -41.00
CA LEU A 6 21.52 60.47 -39.73
C LEU A 6 20.50 59.79 -38.81
N ILE A 7 19.30 60.36 -38.68
CA ILE A 7 18.21 59.78 -37.88
C ILE A 7 17.77 58.43 -38.46
N LEU A 8 17.67 58.33 -39.79
CA LEU A 8 17.32 57.07 -40.46
C LEU A 8 18.36 55.97 -40.18
N THR A 9 19.66 56.29 -40.23
CA THR A 9 20.73 55.33 -39.94
C THR A 9 20.67 54.82 -38.50
N ILE A 10 20.45 55.70 -37.52
CA ILE A 10 20.31 55.31 -36.10
C ILE A 10 19.10 54.40 -35.91
N LEU A 11 17.97 54.71 -36.54
CA LEU A 11 16.76 53.87 -36.48
C LEU A 11 16.99 52.48 -37.08
N ILE A 12 17.70 52.38 -38.20
CA ILE A 12 18.02 51.09 -38.83
C ILE A 12 18.96 50.26 -37.93
N VAL A 13 20.02 50.85 -37.37
CA VAL A 13 20.94 50.14 -36.48
C VAL A 13 20.23 49.68 -35.20
N ALA A 14 19.36 50.51 -34.62
CA ALA A 14 18.53 50.13 -33.47
C ALA A 14 17.57 48.99 -33.84
N PHE A 15 16.90 49.07 -34.98
CA PHE A 15 16.01 48.02 -35.47
C PHE A 15 16.72 46.68 -35.68
N VAL A 16 17.88 46.67 -36.35
CA VAL A 16 18.67 45.45 -36.57
C VAL A 16 19.17 44.87 -35.24
N SER A 17 19.57 45.71 -34.29
CA SER A 17 20.04 45.26 -32.98
C SER A 17 18.90 44.62 -32.17
N ILE A 18 17.72 45.25 -32.15
CA ILE A 18 16.52 44.69 -31.50
C ILE A 18 16.14 43.36 -32.17
N PHE A 19 16.14 43.30 -33.50
CA PHE A 19 15.80 42.10 -34.23
C PHE A 19 16.80 40.96 -33.98
N GLY A 20 18.09 41.27 -33.93
CA GLY A 20 19.15 40.31 -33.57
C GLY A 20 18.98 39.75 -32.16
N MET A 21 18.64 40.60 -31.17
CA MET A 21 18.33 40.15 -29.81
C MET A 21 17.10 39.25 -29.76
N LEU A 22 16.04 39.58 -30.51
CA LEU A 22 14.82 38.77 -30.60
C LEU A 22 15.09 37.40 -31.24
N LEU A 23 15.88 37.34 -32.30
CA LEU A 23 16.28 36.07 -32.94
C LEU A 23 17.13 35.21 -32.00
N TYR A 24 18.07 35.81 -31.27
CA TYR A 24 18.86 35.09 -30.27
C TYR A 24 17.97 34.52 -29.15
N ALA A 25 17.08 35.34 -28.58
CA ALA A 25 16.14 34.90 -27.56
C ALA A 25 15.20 33.78 -28.07
N SER A 26 14.75 33.88 -29.33
CA SER A 26 13.94 32.84 -29.98
C SER A 26 14.71 31.53 -30.11
N ASN A 27 15.97 31.56 -30.55
CA ASN A 27 16.81 30.36 -30.68
C ASN A 27 17.11 29.71 -29.33
N VAL A 28 17.39 30.50 -28.30
CA VAL A 28 17.59 29.98 -26.92
C VAL A 28 16.32 29.29 -26.42
N THR A 29 15.14 29.85 -26.71
CA THR A 29 13.84 29.28 -26.33
C THR A 29 13.55 27.98 -27.09
N GLU A 30 13.83 27.94 -28.40
CA GLU A 30 13.69 26.72 -29.21
C GLU A 30 14.59 25.59 -28.70
N ASN A 31 15.85 25.89 -28.37
CA ASN A 31 16.77 24.90 -27.84
C ASN A 31 16.25 24.27 -26.54
N LYS A 32 15.75 25.08 -25.59
CA LYS A 32 15.14 24.58 -24.35
C LYS A 32 13.92 23.72 -24.61
N TYR A 33 13.07 24.13 -25.56
CA TYR A 33 11.88 23.37 -25.94
C TYR A 33 12.23 22.00 -26.54
N GLN A 34 13.22 21.94 -27.45
CA GLN A 34 13.69 20.68 -28.03
C GLN A 34 14.40 19.79 -26.99
N GLU A 35 15.16 20.41 -26.09
CA GLU A 35 15.81 19.71 -24.98
C GLU A 35 14.79 19.09 -24.01
N ALA A 36 13.70 19.81 -23.69
CA ALA A 36 12.60 19.27 -22.90
C ALA A 36 11.99 18.01 -23.57
N LYS A 37 11.76 18.05 -24.89
CA LYS A 37 11.30 16.88 -25.65
C LYS A 37 12.28 15.71 -25.59
N ASN A 38 13.57 15.97 -25.64
CA ASN A 38 14.59 14.91 -25.48
C ASN A 38 14.56 14.27 -24.08
N TYR A 39 14.32 15.07 -23.03
CA TYR A 39 14.15 14.54 -21.67
C TYR A 39 12.89 13.69 -21.51
N ILE A 40 11.78 14.06 -22.16
CA ILE A 40 10.56 13.23 -22.22
C ILE A 40 10.85 11.86 -22.79
N VAL A 41 11.58 11.79 -23.91
CA VAL A 41 11.96 10.51 -24.55
C VAL A 41 12.81 9.64 -23.61
N LYS A 42 13.66 10.27 -22.78
CA LYS A 42 14.48 9.59 -21.77
C LYS A 42 13.70 9.22 -20.50
N GLY A 43 12.46 9.68 -20.34
CA GLY A 43 11.67 9.52 -19.12
C GLY A 43 12.13 10.41 -17.95
N ASP A 44 12.94 11.44 -18.20
CA ASP A 44 13.36 12.41 -17.18
C ASP A 44 12.35 13.56 -17.11
N TRP A 45 11.23 13.29 -16.45
CA TRP A 45 10.10 14.21 -16.36
C TRP A 45 10.41 15.48 -15.55
N ILE A 46 11.34 15.40 -14.60
CA ILE A 46 11.72 16.55 -13.76
C ILE A 46 12.51 17.56 -14.61
N SER A 47 13.53 17.09 -15.32
CA SER A 47 14.32 17.96 -16.21
C SER A 47 13.47 18.53 -17.34
N ALA A 48 12.57 17.71 -17.92
CA ALA A 48 11.62 18.18 -18.91
C ALA A 48 10.72 19.30 -18.37
N LEU A 49 10.17 19.14 -17.17
CA LEU A 49 9.30 20.13 -16.55
C LEU A 49 10.03 21.45 -16.27
N ASN A 50 11.23 21.37 -15.68
CA ASN A 50 12.06 22.54 -15.37
C ASN A 50 12.39 23.39 -16.60
N LEU A 51 12.58 22.75 -17.76
CA LEU A 51 12.79 23.47 -19.02
C LEU A 51 11.48 24.06 -19.55
N MET A 52 10.36 23.34 -19.45
CA MET A 52 9.06 23.83 -19.90
C MET A 52 8.55 25.03 -19.11
N GLU A 53 8.88 25.13 -17.82
CA GLU A 53 8.59 26.31 -17.00
C GLU A 53 9.31 27.58 -17.47
N GLN A 54 10.39 27.44 -18.25
CA GLN A 54 11.16 28.56 -18.79
C GLN A 54 10.69 28.99 -20.19
N VAL A 55 9.78 28.23 -20.82
CA VAL A 55 9.32 28.47 -22.21
C VAL A 55 7.79 28.50 -22.30
N THR A 56 7.12 28.99 -21.26
CA THR A 56 5.65 28.94 -21.09
C THR A 56 4.82 29.55 -22.22
N HIS A 57 5.36 30.50 -22.98
CA HIS A 57 4.67 31.19 -24.08
C HIS A 57 5.16 30.79 -25.49
N TYR A 58 5.81 29.64 -25.62
CA TYR A 58 6.45 29.22 -26.86
C TYR A 58 5.72 28.03 -27.54
N LYS A 59 5.25 28.21 -28.78
CA LYS A 59 4.57 27.17 -29.57
C LYS A 59 3.40 26.53 -28.81
N ASP A 60 3.42 25.21 -28.67
CA ASP A 60 2.50 24.31 -27.96
C ASP A 60 3.01 24.00 -26.54
N SER A 61 3.79 24.92 -25.94
CA SER A 61 4.36 24.76 -24.59
C SER A 61 3.33 24.41 -23.54
N GLU A 62 2.12 24.96 -23.62
CA GLU A 62 1.05 24.66 -22.67
C GLU A 62 0.56 23.22 -22.78
N GLU A 63 0.42 22.70 -24.01
CA GLU A 63 0.05 21.30 -24.28
C GLU A 63 1.14 20.37 -23.74
N LEU A 64 2.40 20.67 -24.08
CA LEU A 64 3.55 19.88 -23.66
C LEU A 64 3.75 19.90 -22.14
N TYR A 65 3.58 21.06 -21.49
CA TYR A 65 3.59 21.16 -20.03
C TYR A 65 2.47 20.32 -19.42
N SER A 66 1.26 20.40 -19.98
CA SER A 66 0.10 19.65 -19.50
C SER A 66 0.27 18.14 -19.65
N TYR A 67 1.06 17.71 -20.63
CA TYR A 67 1.49 16.33 -20.80
C TYR A 67 2.57 15.92 -19.79
N ILE A 68 3.60 16.73 -19.54
CA ILE A 68 4.72 16.39 -18.64
C ILE A 68 4.28 16.36 -17.17
N TYR A 69 3.49 17.34 -16.72
CA TYR A 69 3.26 17.57 -15.30
C TYR A 69 2.67 16.35 -14.55
N PRO A 70 1.63 15.66 -15.06
CA PRO A 70 1.12 14.46 -14.43
C PRO A 70 2.13 13.30 -14.40
N HIS A 71 2.96 13.16 -15.45
CA HIS A 71 4.02 12.15 -15.47
C HIS A 71 5.09 12.42 -14.42
N LYS A 72 5.49 13.68 -14.25
CA LYS A 72 6.43 14.08 -13.19
C LYS A 72 5.91 13.65 -11.83
N LEU A 73 4.64 13.90 -11.53
CA LEU A 73 4.04 13.49 -10.26
C LEU A 73 3.92 11.97 -10.13
N PHE A 74 3.67 11.25 -11.23
CA PHE A 74 3.59 9.79 -11.19
C PHE A 74 4.94 9.10 -10.87
N PHE A 75 6.03 9.61 -11.45
CA PHE A 75 7.39 9.05 -11.29
C PHE A 75 8.21 9.70 -10.17
N GLU A 76 7.63 10.65 -9.44
CA GLU A 76 8.28 11.28 -8.30
C GLU A 76 8.52 10.25 -7.19
N LYS A 77 9.68 10.35 -6.52
CA LYS A 77 9.97 9.54 -5.34
C LYS A 77 9.37 10.23 -4.13
N TYR A 78 8.50 9.53 -3.42
CA TYR A 78 7.86 9.99 -2.19
C TYR A 78 8.48 9.30 -0.98
N GLU A 79 8.55 10.00 0.16
CA GLU A 79 9.12 9.42 1.39
C GLU A 79 8.10 8.57 2.14
N THR A 80 6.81 8.90 1.99
CA THR A 80 5.71 8.20 2.66
C THR A 80 4.56 7.90 1.70
N TYR A 81 3.78 6.85 1.99
CA TYR A 81 2.57 6.57 1.20
C TYR A 81 1.54 7.70 1.22
N ASN A 82 1.46 8.46 2.33
CA ASN A 82 0.56 9.61 2.42
C ASN A 82 0.96 10.74 1.46
N GLU A 83 2.26 10.96 1.27
CA GLU A 83 2.76 11.92 0.28
C GLU A 83 2.50 11.42 -1.14
N GLU A 84 2.74 10.13 -1.41
CA GLU A 84 2.46 9.51 -2.70
C GLU A 84 0.96 9.63 -3.07
N VAL A 85 0.07 9.35 -2.12
CA VAL A 85 -1.38 9.55 -2.29
C VAL A 85 -1.72 11.01 -2.62
N LYS A 86 -1.09 11.98 -1.94
CA LYS A 86 -1.29 13.41 -2.24
C LYS A 86 -0.78 13.76 -3.65
N GLY A 87 0.39 13.23 -4.03
CA GLY A 87 0.98 13.40 -5.35
C GLY A 87 0.08 12.88 -6.47
N TYR A 88 -0.41 11.66 -6.33
CA TYR A 88 -1.33 11.03 -7.27
C TYR A 88 -2.69 11.74 -7.36
N LYS A 89 -3.25 12.18 -6.23
CA LYS A 89 -4.47 13.01 -6.23
C LYS A 89 -4.25 14.34 -6.96
N LYS A 90 -3.09 14.96 -6.77
CA LYS A 90 -2.71 16.20 -7.47
C LYS A 90 -2.58 15.96 -8.97
N ALA A 91 -2.00 14.83 -9.38
CA ALA A 91 -1.90 14.44 -10.79
C ALA A 91 -3.28 14.25 -11.43
N LEU A 92 -4.19 13.52 -10.77
CA LEU A 92 -5.57 13.34 -11.26
C LEU A 92 -6.32 14.66 -11.40
N LEU A 93 -6.28 15.50 -10.36
CA LEU A 93 -6.93 16.81 -10.41
C LEU A 93 -6.41 17.67 -11.57
N TYR A 94 -5.10 17.60 -11.82
CA TYR A 94 -4.48 18.32 -12.93
C TYR A 94 -4.93 17.76 -14.29
N ILE A 95 -4.96 16.43 -14.44
CA ILE A 95 -5.46 15.75 -15.66
C ILE A 95 -6.90 16.20 -15.93
N ASP A 96 -7.78 16.14 -14.93
CA ASP A 96 -9.19 16.51 -15.10
C ASP A 96 -9.32 18.01 -15.49
N LYS A 97 -8.50 18.89 -14.91
CA LYS A 97 -8.48 20.33 -15.26
C LYS A 97 -7.99 20.59 -16.68
N LYS A 98 -7.08 19.76 -17.21
CA LYS A 98 -6.45 19.94 -18.53
C LYS A 98 -6.98 18.99 -19.60
N GLU A 99 -8.03 18.23 -19.30
CA GLU A 99 -8.54 17.20 -20.21
C GLU A 99 -8.95 17.77 -21.57
N ILE A 100 -9.71 18.88 -21.58
CA ILE A 100 -10.16 19.54 -22.81
C ILE A 100 -8.96 20.02 -23.63
N LEU A 101 -8.00 20.70 -22.99
CA LEU A 101 -6.78 21.17 -23.64
C LEU A 101 -6.00 20.02 -24.29
N LEU A 102 -5.81 18.91 -23.56
CA LEU A 102 -5.09 17.75 -24.07
C LEU A 102 -5.84 17.06 -25.20
N LYS A 103 -7.16 16.99 -25.14
CA LYS A 103 -8.01 16.40 -26.17
C LYS A 103 -7.95 17.17 -27.49
N GLU A 104 -7.80 18.49 -27.41
CA GLU A 104 -7.69 19.40 -28.56
C GLU A 104 -6.23 19.66 -28.97
N ALA A 105 -5.26 19.05 -28.28
CA ALA A 105 -3.84 19.23 -28.55
C ALA A 105 -3.46 18.79 -29.97
N LYS A 106 -2.42 19.42 -30.53
CA LYS A 106 -1.91 19.09 -31.87
C LYS A 106 -1.38 17.67 -31.95
N ASN A 107 -0.87 17.13 -30.85
CA ASN A 107 -0.41 15.76 -30.75
C ASN A 107 -1.46 14.89 -30.02
N PRO A 108 -2.27 14.10 -30.74
CA PRO A 108 -3.34 13.30 -30.13
C PRO A 108 -2.81 12.19 -29.20
N GLU A 109 -1.56 11.76 -29.37
CA GLU A 109 -0.96 10.76 -28.48
C GLU A 109 -0.82 11.28 -27.04
N TYR A 110 -0.68 12.60 -26.83
CA TYR A 110 -0.63 13.17 -25.48
C TYR A 110 -1.91 12.91 -24.70
N TYR A 111 -3.07 13.07 -25.34
CA TYR A 111 -4.34 12.78 -24.69
C TYR A 111 -4.47 11.30 -24.35
N LYS A 112 -4.18 10.43 -25.33
CA LYS A 112 -4.27 8.97 -25.16
C LYS A 112 -3.38 8.48 -24.02
N ASP A 113 -2.12 8.89 -24.02
CA ASP A 113 -1.14 8.55 -23.01
C ASP A 113 -1.56 9.04 -21.61
N ILE A 114 -2.06 10.27 -21.50
CA ILE A 114 -2.54 10.83 -20.23
C ILE A 114 -3.78 10.10 -19.72
N MET A 115 -4.68 9.64 -20.60
CA MET A 115 -5.81 8.81 -20.20
C MET A 115 -5.40 7.41 -19.76
N GLU A 116 -4.35 6.83 -20.36
CA GLU A 116 -3.75 5.59 -19.88
C GLU A 116 -3.09 5.78 -18.51
N LEU A 117 -2.33 6.86 -18.32
CA LEU A 117 -1.73 7.23 -17.04
C LEU A 117 -2.79 7.43 -15.96
N ARG A 118 -3.91 8.10 -16.29
CA ARG A 118 -5.05 8.31 -15.37
C ARG A 118 -5.60 6.99 -14.83
N LYS A 119 -5.73 5.96 -15.68
CA LYS A 119 -6.18 4.61 -15.24
C LYS A 119 -5.18 3.99 -14.27
N VAL A 120 -3.89 4.11 -14.56
CA VAL A 120 -2.80 3.58 -13.73
C VAL A 120 -2.73 4.31 -12.38
N ILE A 121 -2.83 5.63 -12.37
CA ILE A 121 -2.84 6.43 -11.13
C ILE A 121 -4.04 6.01 -10.25
N ASN A 122 -5.23 5.84 -10.83
CA ASN A 122 -6.40 5.38 -10.08
C ASN A 122 -6.19 3.98 -9.48
N PHE A 123 -5.59 3.05 -10.24
CA PHE A 123 -5.20 1.74 -9.70
C PHE A 123 -4.22 1.90 -8.54
N LYS A 124 -3.16 2.69 -8.71
CA LYS A 124 -2.13 2.92 -7.69
C LYS A 124 -2.67 3.57 -6.42
N LEU A 125 -3.62 4.49 -6.54
CA LEU A 125 -4.31 5.05 -5.38
C LEU A 125 -5.12 3.99 -4.63
N LYS A 126 -5.86 3.12 -5.33
CA LYS A 126 -6.56 1.99 -4.68
C LYS A 126 -5.54 1.10 -3.96
N GLU A 127 -4.47 0.69 -4.64
CA GLU A 127 -3.39 -0.14 -4.09
C GLU A 127 -2.78 0.48 -2.83
N LEU A 128 -2.38 1.75 -2.87
CA LEU A 128 -1.76 2.46 -1.73
C LEU A 128 -2.70 2.59 -0.54
N ASN A 129 -3.98 2.89 -0.77
CA ASN A 129 -4.94 2.97 0.33
C ASN A 129 -5.10 1.62 1.04
N GLU A 130 -5.06 0.51 0.30
CA GLU A 130 -5.10 -0.83 0.91
C GLU A 130 -3.77 -1.17 1.61
N LYS A 131 -2.61 -0.76 1.08
CA LYS A 131 -1.31 -0.88 1.81
C LYS A 131 -1.34 -0.16 3.16
N ILE A 132 -1.85 1.07 3.18
CA ILE A 132 -1.93 1.87 4.41
C ILE A 132 -2.82 1.17 5.45
N LYS A 133 -3.94 0.58 5.03
CA LYS A 133 -4.80 -0.20 5.94
C LYS A 133 -4.11 -1.46 6.44
N PHE A 134 -3.45 -2.20 5.56
CA PHE A 134 -2.71 -3.41 5.90
C PHE A 134 -1.63 -3.13 6.95
N GLU A 135 -0.80 -2.11 6.76
CA GLU A 135 0.22 -1.71 7.74
C GLU A 135 -0.37 -1.23 9.08
N ALA A 136 -1.52 -0.55 9.03
CA ALA A 136 -2.22 -0.16 10.25
C ALA A 136 -2.70 -1.38 11.03
N THR A 137 -3.21 -2.42 10.36
CA THR A 137 -3.61 -3.67 10.99
C THR A 137 -2.42 -4.43 11.58
N ASP A 138 -1.30 -4.53 10.87
CA ASP A 138 -0.07 -5.14 11.39
C ASP A 138 0.44 -4.42 12.64
N LYS A 139 0.36 -3.08 12.65
CA LYS A 139 0.66 -2.29 13.83
C LYS A 139 -0.28 -2.62 15.00
N THR A 140 -1.58 -2.72 14.76
CA THR A 140 -2.56 -3.12 15.77
C THR A 140 -2.26 -4.52 16.32
N LEU A 141 -1.88 -5.48 15.47
CA LEU A 141 -1.49 -6.83 15.89
C LEU A 141 -0.24 -6.82 16.79
N ASN A 142 0.75 -5.99 16.48
CA ASN A 142 1.92 -5.79 17.33
C ASN A 142 1.57 -5.12 18.67
N GLU A 143 0.64 -4.17 18.68
CA GLU A 143 0.12 -3.57 19.92
C GLU A 143 -0.58 -4.61 20.79
N ILE A 144 -1.40 -5.48 20.19
CA ILE A 144 -2.07 -6.60 20.89
C ILE A 144 -1.04 -7.54 21.52
N LYS A 145 0.00 -7.92 20.77
CA LYS A 145 1.11 -8.73 21.27
C LYS A 145 1.76 -8.09 22.51
N ASN A 146 2.07 -6.79 22.45
CA ASN A 146 2.65 -6.06 23.57
C ASN A 146 1.72 -6.02 24.79
N LEU A 147 0.42 -5.79 24.59
CA LEU A 147 -0.58 -5.78 25.67
C LEU A 147 -0.69 -7.14 26.36
N ILE A 148 -0.65 -8.24 25.60
CA ILE A 148 -0.65 -9.60 26.14
C ILE A 148 0.60 -9.85 26.98
N GLN A 149 1.77 -9.46 26.51
CA GLN A 149 3.03 -9.58 27.27
C GLN A 149 3.01 -8.75 28.56
N GLN A 150 2.34 -7.60 28.55
CA GLN A 150 2.10 -6.77 29.73
C GLN A 150 0.98 -7.29 30.65
N LYS A 151 0.39 -8.45 30.32
CA LYS A 151 -0.75 -9.07 31.03
C LYS A 151 -2.01 -8.19 31.07
N ASN A 152 -2.14 -7.25 30.12
CA ASN A 152 -3.29 -6.37 29.99
C ASN A 152 -4.31 -6.94 29.00
N TYR A 153 -4.94 -8.04 29.41
CA TYR A 153 -5.79 -8.84 28.54
C TYR A 153 -7.08 -8.13 28.10
N ASP A 154 -7.68 -7.31 28.96
CA ASP A 154 -8.91 -6.58 28.63
C ASP A 154 -8.67 -5.61 27.47
N LYS A 155 -7.57 -4.83 27.53
CA LYS A 155 -7.19 -3.95 26.41
C LYS A 155 -6.75 -4.71 25.17
N ALA A 156 -6.11 -5.87 25.34
CA ALA A 156 -5.74 -6.71 24.20
C ALA A 156 -6.99 -7.21 23.46
N ILE A 157 -8.05 -7.60 24.17
CA ILE A 157 -9.34 -8.00 23.59
C ILE A 157 -10.02 -6.80 22.91
N GLU A 158 -10.02 -5.63 23.55
CA GLU A 158 -10.56 -4.40 22.95
C GLU A 158 -9.89 -4.10 21.61
N LYS A 159 -8.55 -4.13 21.57
CA LYS A 159 -7.77 -3.93 20.35
C LYS A 159 -7.97 -5.04 19.32
N LEU A 160 -8.12 -6.29 19.75
CA LEU A 160 -8.39 -7.42 18.86
C LEU A 160 -9.73 -7.25 18.12
N ASN A 161 -10.71 -6.63 18.75
CA ASN A 161 -12.00 -6.32 18.12
C ASN A 161 -11.89 -5.24 17.04
N GLU A 162 -10.85 -4.39 17.07
CA GLU A 162 -10.57 -3.40 16.03
C GLU A 162 -9.96 -4.02 14.75
N VAL A 163 -9.36 -5.22 14.86
CA VAL A 163 -8.85 -5.95 13.69
C VAL A 163 -10.02 -6.40 12.84
N ASN A 164 -10.18 -5.81 11.67
CA ASN A 164 -11.25 -6.13 10.73
C ASN A 164 -10.68 -6.85 9.51
N GLY A 165 -11.50 -7.68 8.88
CA GLY A 165 -11.13 -8.46 7.69
C GLY A 165 -11.17 -9.96 7.92
N ARG A 166 -11.70 -10.70 6.94
CA ARG A 166 -11.76 -12.16 6.96
C ARG A 166 -10.37 -12.79 6.88
N MET A 167 -9.38 -12.14 6.27
CA MET A 167 -8.00 -12.64 6.21
C MET A 167 -7.37 -12.81 7.60
N TYR A 168 -7.80 -11.99 8.56
CA TYR A 168 -7.32 -12.05 9.93
C TYR A 168 -8.21 -12.91 10.83
N SER A 169 -9.29 -13.53 10.32
CA SER A 169 -10.25 -14.28 11.15
C SER A 169 -9.60 -15.42 11.94
N ALA A 170 -8.84 -16.28 11.28
CA ALA A 170 -8.12 -17.38 11.91
C ALA A 170 -7.10 -16.85 12.94
N GLN A 171 -6.37 -15.79 12.60
CA GLN A 171 -5.42 -15.15 13.50
C GLN A 171 -6.11 -14.52 14.72
N LYS A 172 -7.25 -13.85 14.53
CA LYS A 172 -8.06 -13.31 15.62
C LYS A 172 -8.56 -14.40 16.55
N GLU A 173 -9.04 -15.50 15.99
CA GLU A 173 -9.48 -16.66 16.75
C GLU A 173 -8.32 -17.25 17.57
N GLN A 174 -7.15 -17.45 16.96
CA GLN A 174 -5.95 -17.96 17.67
C GLN A 174 -5.55 -17.04 18.83
N ILE A 175 -5.48 -15.72 18.60
CA ILE A 175 -5.13 -14.76 19.65
C ILE A 175 -6.20 -14.74 20.75
N SER A 176 -7.49 -14.79 20.41
CA SER A 176 -8.57 -14.81 21.40
C SER A 176 -8.54 -16.08 22.25
N ASN A 177 -8.34 -17.24 21.64
CA ASN A 177 -8.22 -18.52 22.34
C ASN A 177 -6.97 -18.54 23.24
N TYR A 178 -5.90 -17.85 22.83
CA TYR A 178 -4.70 -17.72 23.64
C TYR A 178 -4.94 -16.83 24.87
N ILE A 179 -5.65 -15.72 24.71
CA ILE A 179 -6.05 -14.88 25.86
C ILE A 179 -6.94 -15.67 26.83
N GLU A 180 -7.87 -16.50 26.34
CA GLU A 180 -8.68 -17.39 27.16
C GLU A 180 -7.82 -18.35 27.99
N LEU A 181 -6.80 -18.96 27.37
CA LEU A 181 -5.83 -19.82 28.07
C LEU A 181 -5.11 -19.06 29.19
N LEU A 182 -4.58 -17.87 28.89
CA LEU A 182 -3.84 -17.05 29.86
C LEU A 182 -4.72 -16.61 31.04
N LEU A 183 -5.98 -16.23 30.78
CA LEU A 183 -6.95 -15.88 31.82
C LEU A 183 -7.30 -17.09 32.69
N PHE A 184 -7.50 -18.26 32.10
CA PHE A 184 -7.76 -19.50 32.83
C PHE A 184 -6.59 -19.88 33.76
N ILE A 185 -5.35 -19.79 33.27
CA ILE A 185 -4.14 -20.05 34.07
C ILE A 185 -4.06 -19.04 35.23
N LYS A 186 -4.23 -17.75 34.96
CA LYS A 186 -4.20 -16.69 35.98
C LYS A 186 -5.23 -16.91 37.08
N ASN A 187 -6.48 -17.22 36.72
CA ASN A 187 -7.56 -17.43 37.68
C ASN A 187 -7.33 -18.69 38.53
N SER A 188 -6.77 -19.74 37.93
CA SER A 188 -6.40 -20.96 38.65
C SER A 188 -5.27 -20.72 39.66
N GLN A 189 -4.36 -19.77 39.39
CA GLN A 189 -3.28 -19.39 40.30
C GLN A 189 -3.73 -18.44 41.42
N ASN A 190 -4.60 -17.46 41.13
CA ASN A 190 -5.09 -16.50 42.15
C ASN A 190 -5.93 -17.16 43.25
N ASN A 191 -6.64 -18.26 42.94
CA ASN A 191 -7.34 -19.07 43.94
C ASN A 191 -6.41 -19.73 44.98
N ILE A 192 -5.09 -19.67 44.77
CA ILE A 192 -4.07 -20.19 45.69
C ILE A 192 -3.64 -19.12 46.72
N GLU A 193 -3.67 -17.83 46.37
CA GLU A 193 -3.19 -16.75 47.25
C GLU A 193 -4.25 -16.23 48.25
N GLY A 194 -5.54 -16.33 47.92
CA GLY A 194 -6.64 -15.97 48.84
C GLY A 194 -6.81 -16.90 50.05
N SER A 195 -6.12 -18.04 50.06
CA SER A 195 -6.25 -19.09 51.08
C SER A 195 -5.18 -19.03 52.19
N LYS A 196 -4.44 -17.93 52.35
CA LYS A 196 -3.39 -17.84 53.38
C LYS A 196 -3.91 -17.58 54.81
N ASN A 197 -5.22 -17.32 55.00
CA ASN A 197 -5.79 -17.01 56.31
C ASN A 197 -6.68 -18.08 56.95
N ASP A 198 -6.98 -19.20 56.28
CA ASP A 198 -7.82 -20.26 56.87
C ASP A 198 -7.07 -21.59 56.99
N LYS A 199 -6.85 -22.01 58.24
CA LYS A 199 -6.14 -23.24 58.65
C LYS A 199 -6.97 -24.53 58.43
N LYS A 200 -7.65 -24.65 57.29
CA LYS A 200 -8.28 -25.91 56.85
C LYS A 200 -8.47 -25.91 55.32
N LEU A 201 -7.41 -26.22 54.58
CA LEU A 201 -7.51 -26.58 53.17
C LEU A 201 -6.65 -27.81 52.86
N THR A 202 -7.26 -28.97 53.03
CA THR A 202 -6.83 -30.21 52.38
C THR A 202 -7.35 -30.21 50.95
N LYS A 203 -6.40 -30.16 49.99
CA LYS A 203 -6.53 -30.40 48.54
C LYS A 203 -7.42 -29.42 47.77
N THR A 204 -6.80 -28.60 46.90
CA THR A 204 -7.01 -28.61 45.43
C THR A 204 -5.92 -27.74 44.78
N ASN A 205 -4.76 -28.33 44.49
CA ASN A 205 -3.70 -27.74 43.63
C ASN A 205 -3.94 -28.04 42.14
N MET A 206 -5.15 -28.39 41.75
CA MET A 206 -5.42 -28.85 40.39
C MET A 206 -5.95 -27.68 39.59
N ILE A 207 -5.12 -27.18 38.67
CA ILE A 207 -5.64 -26.71 37.38
C ILE A 207 -6.62 -27.78 36.92
N ASP A 208 -7.86 -27.40 36.62
CA ASP A 208 -8.83 -28.34 36.07
C ASP A 208 -8.32 -28.81 34.71
N LEU A 209 -7.64 -29.96 34.70
CA LEU A 209 -7.03 -30.54 33.51
C LEU A 209 -8.07 -30.83 32.42
N LYS A 210 -9.33 -31.07 32.79
CA LYS A 210 -10.40 -31.28 31.83
C LYS A 210 -10.73 -29.98 31.11
N GLU A 211 -10.84 -28.88 31.84
CA GLU A 211 -11.13 -27.57 31.27
C GLU A 211 -9.93 -27.01 30.50
N LEU A 212 -8.70 -27.19 31.02
CA LEU A 212 -7.47 -26.82 30.32
C LEU A 212 -7.38 -27.48 28.94
N LYS A 213 -7.63 -28.80 28.87
CA LYS A 213 -7.62 -29.55 27.61
C LYS A 213 -8.65 -29.02 26.62
N LYS A 214 -9.84 -28.60 27.07
CA LYS A 214 -10.85 -28.00 26.18
C LYS A 214 -10.39 -26.68 25.58
N ILE A 215 -9.73 -25.83 26.37
CA ILE A 215 -9.20 -24.53 25.91
C ILE A 215 -8.03 -24.76 24.95
N VAL A 216 -7.08 -25.62 25.30
CA VAL A 216 -5.93 -25.96 24.43
C VAL A 216 -6.39 -26.59 23.12
N ALA A 217 -7.45 -27.40 23.13
CA ALA A 217 -8.04 -27.94 21.90
C ALA A 217 -8.62 -26.87 20.95
N LYS A 218 -8.73 -25.59 21.34
CA LYS A 218 -9.13 -24.48 20.45
C LYS A 218 -7.92 -23.85 19.73
N LEU A 219 -6.71 -24.08 20.21
CA LEU A 219 -5.49 -23.53 19.64
C LEU A 219 -4.94 -24.47 18.56
N ASN A 220 -4.55 -23.91 17.41
CA ASN A 220 -4.02 -24.68 16.29
C ASN A 220 -2.50 -24.91 16.49
N PRO A 221 -2.03 -26.17 16.59
CA PRO A 221 -0.60 -26.47 16.75
C PRO A 221 0.27 -26.06 15.56
N ASP A 222 -0.31 -25.94 14.36
CA ASP A 222 0.39 -25.57 13.12
C ASP A 222 0.32 -24.06 12.83
N TYR A 223 -0.20 -23.25 13.75
CA TYR A 223 -0.33 -21.80 13.56
C TYR A 223 1.03 -21.09 13.43
N GLN A 224 1.18 -20.26 12.39
CA GLN A 224 2.41 -19.53 12.05
C GLN A 224 2.26 -17.99 12.13
N GLY A 225 1.16 -17.48 12.68
CA GLY A 225 0.90 -16.04 12.75
C GLY A 225 1.47 -15.36 14.00
N THR A 226 1.05 -14.11 14.27
CA THR A 226 1.45 -13.37 15.47
C THR A 226 1.16 -14.17 16.74
N LEU A 227 2.15 -14.26 17.63
CA LEU A 227 2.15 -15.03 18.90
C LEU A 227 2.29 -16.55 18.74
N SER A 228 2.62 -17.09 17.55
CA SER A 228 2.80 -18.54 17.35
C SER A 228 3.76 -19.18 18.38
N ASP A 229 4.95 -18.60 18.55
CA ASP A 229 5.96 -19.12 19.46
C ASP A 229 5.52 -19.00 20.93
N GLU A 230 4.94 -17.86 21.32
CA GLU A 230 4.45 -17.65 22.68
C GLU A 230 3.31 -18.62 23.03
N ILE A 231 2.39 -18.86 22.10
CA ILE A 231 1.31 -19.84 22.26
C ILE A 231 1.89 -21.22 22.48
N LYS A 232 2.83 -21.63 21.62
CA LYS A 232 3.46 -22.95 21.70
C LYS A 232 4.17 -23.16 23.03
N ILE A 233 5.00 -22.20 23.44
CA ILE A 233 5.72 -22.23 24.72
C ILE A 233 4.73 -22.32 25.90
N GLU A 234 3.63 -21.57 25.88
CA GLU A 234 2.67 -21.57 26.98
C GLU A 234 1.88 -22.89 27.07
N VAL A 235 1.44 -23.44 25.94
CA VAL A 235 0.71 -24.72 25.89
C VAL A 235 1.59 -25.88 26.35
N GLU A 236 2.83 -25.94 25.85
CA GLU A 236 3.76 -27.05 26.12
C GLU A 236 4.21 -27.14 27.59
N LYS A 237 4.02 -26.09 28.39
CA LYS A 237 4.20 -26.15 29.86
C LYS A 237 3.23 -27.13 30.54
N TYR A 238 2.08 -27.40 29.92
CA TYR A 238 1.00 -28.18 30.55
C TYR A 238 0.60 -29.41 29.74
N ILE A 239 0.66 -29.33 28.40
CA ILE A 239 0.23 -30.39 27.49
C ILE A 239 1.33 -30.61 26.43
N PRO A 240 1.93 -31.81 26.34
CA PRO A 240 2.93 -32.12 25.31
C PRO A 240 2.38 -31.95 23.89
N SER A 241 3.23 -31.57 22.93
CA SER A 241 2.83 -31.23 21.55
C SER A 241 2.04 -32.35 20.87
N GLU A 242 2.42 -33.62 21.07
CA GLU A 242 1.71 -34.78 20.52
C GLU A 242 0.26 -34.87 21.02
N GLN A 243 0.05 -34.60 22.31
CA GLN A 243 -1.28 -34.58 22.91
C GLN A 243 -2.08 -33.34 22.48
N TRP A 244 -1.43 -32.20 22.30
CA TRP A 244 -2.09 -31.00 21.77
C TRP A 244 -2.61 -31.23 20.34
N VAL A 245 -1.80 -31.84 19.46
CA VAL A 245 -2.22 -32.21 18.10
C VAL A 245 -3.42 -33.15 18.12
N GLN A 246 -3.42 -34.16 18.98
CA GLN A 246 -4.58 -35.06 19.15
C GLN A 246 -5.84 -34.30 19.58
N LEU A 247 -5.73 -33.46 20.61
CA LEU A 247 -6.84 -32.65 21.13
C LEU A 247 -7.42 -31.69 20.09
N TYR A 248 -6.58 -31.09 19.25
CA TYR A 248 -7.02 -30.21 18.18
C TYR A 248 -7.76 -30.98 17.07
N ASN A 249 -7.23 -32.13 16.66
CA ASN A 249 -7.80 -32.97 15.60
C ASN A 249 -9.12 -33.67 16.00
N GLU A 250 -9.42 -33.79 17.28
CA GLU A 250 -10.70 -34.30 17.78
C GLU A 250 -11.87 -33.33 17.52
N LYS A 251 -11.61 -32.08 17.12
CA LYS A 251 -12.63 -31.13 16.68
C LYS A 251 -12.83 -31.17 15.17
N PRO A 252 -14.07 -30.93 14.68
CA PRO A 252 -14.29 -30.73 13.24
C PRO A 252 -13.45 -29.54 12.78
N THR A 253 -12.48 -29.80 11.90
CA THR A 253 -11.63 -28.79 11.30
C THR A 253 -12.46 -27.96 10.32
N THR A 254 -12.79 -26.73 10.72
CA THR A 254 -13.23 -25.70 9.79
C THR A 254 -11.99 -24.97 9.25
N ASP A 255 -11.80 -25.13 7.93
CA ASP A 255 -10.93 -24.39 7.04
C ASP A 255 -9.41 -24.65 7.09
N LYS A 256 -8.88 -25.08 5.93
CA LYS A 256 -7.45 -25.07 5.62
C LYS A 256 -6.96 -23.63 5.65
N ILE A 257 -5.88 -23.38 6.39
CA ILE A 257 -5.15 -22.10 6.35
C ILE A 257 -4.44 -22.01 5.00
N ILE A 258 -4.86 -21.06 4.15
CA ILE A 258 -4.16 -20.73 2.90
C ILE A 258 -3.07 -19.69 3.22
N MET A 259 -1.81 -20.02 2.95
CA MET A 259 -0.70 -19.05 3.06
C MET A 259 -0.67 -18.15 1.83
N LEU A 260 -1.03 -16.87 2.01
CA LEU A 260 -0.93 -15.83 0.99
C LEU A 260 0.17 -14.85 1.39
N ASN A 261 1.07 -14.54 0.45
CA ASN A 261 2.21 -13.67 0.73
C ASN A 261 2.37 -12.59 -0.35
N VAL A 262 2.73 -11.38 0.09
CA VAL A 262 3.23 -10.33 -0.79
C VAL A 262 4.53 -10.81 -1.45
N GLY A 263 4.69 -10.55 -2.75
CA GLY A 263 5.81 -11.04 -3.56
C GLY A 263 5.54 -12.35 -4.28
N MET A 264 4.42 -13.03 -4.01
CA MET A 264 4.00 -14.23 -4.75
C MET A 264 3.72 -13.89 -6.22
N LYS A 265 4.06 -14.79 -7.14
CA LYS A 265 3.70 -14.63 -8.56
C LYS A 265 2.22 -14.96 -8.78
N ARG A 266 1.66 -14.33 -9.80
CA ARG A 266 0.28 -14.54 -10.24
C ARG A 266 -0.09 -16.02 -10.42
N ASP A 267 0.77 -16.80 -11.06
CA ASP A 267 0.47 -18.21 -11.37
C ASP A 267 0.47 -19.07 -10.10
N ASP A 268 1.41 -18.82 -9.18
CA ASP A 268 1.45 -19.49 -7.87
C ASP A 268 0.22 -19.14 -7.03
N LEU A 269 -0.23 -17.89 -7.11
CA LEU A 269 -1.45 -17.44 -6.44
C LEU A 269 -2.68 -18.21 -6.94
N ILE A 270 -2.86 -18.29 -8.25
CA ILE A 270 -3.98 -19.02 -8.87
C ILE A 270 -3.90 -20.51 -8.56
N LEU A 271 -2.70 -21.09 -8.53
CA LEU A 271 -2.51 -22.49 -8.14
C LEU A 271 -2.97 -22.76 -6.70
N ASN A 272 -2.72 -21.81 -5.79
CA ASN A 272 -3.07 -21.94 -4.37
C ASN A 272 -4.52 -21.56 -4.06
N MET A 273 -5.09 -20.57 -4.76
CA MET A 273 -6.42 -20.02 -4.48
C MET A 273 -7.51 -20.45 -5.47
N GLY A 274 -7.13 -20.98 -6.63
CA GLY A 274 -8.01 -21.09 -7.77
C GLY A 274 -8.18 -19.77 -8.52
N ASN A 275 -9.15 -19.73 -9.43
CA ASN A 275 -9.42 -18.54 -10.23
C ASN A 275 -10.20 -17.49 -9.41
N PRO A 276 -9.91 -16.19 -9.58
CA PRO A 276 -10.72 -15.13 -8.99
C PRO A 276 -12.12 -15.06 -9.61
N ASP A 277 -13.09 -14.61 -8.83
CA ASP A 277 -14.48 -14.38 -9.26
C ASP A 277 -14.56 -13.26 -10.31
N ARG A 278 -13.69 -12.25 -10.17
CA ARG A 278 -13.60 -11.12 -11.10
C ARG A 278 -12.18 -10.57 -11.13
N THR A 279 -11.76 -10.04 -12.28
CA THR A 279 -10.51 -9.30 -12.41
C THR A 279 -10.72 -7.91 -13.03
N GLU A 280 -10.03 -6.90 -12.50
CA GLU A 280 -9.79 -5.62 -13.20
C GLU A 280 -8.34 -5.63 -13.70
N PHE A 281 -8.14 -5.47 -15.01
CA PHE A 281 -6.82 -5.59 -15.64
C PHE A 281 -6.48 -4.34 -16.46
N ILE A 282 -5.27 -3.82 -16.29
CA ILE A 282 -4.70 -2.72 -17.06
C ILE A 282 -3.34 -3.19 -17.58
N SER A 283 -3.15 -3.16 -18.90
CA SER A 283 -1.85 -3.38 -19.53
C SER A 283 -1.61 -2.27 -20.53
N ASN A 284 -0.56 -1.47 -20.27
CA ASN A 284 -0.16 -0.36 -21.10
C ASN A 284 1.35 -0.10 -20.94
N LYS A 285 1.85 1.00 -21.52
CA LYS A 285 3.28 1.35 -21.47
C LYS A 285 3.83 1.57 -20.06
N TYR A 286 2.99 1.78 -19.05
CA TYR A 286 3.41 1.97 -17.65
C TYR A 286 3.54 0.65 -16.89
N GLY A 287 3.03 -0.46 -17.44
CA GLY A 287 3.14 -1.79 -16.84
C GLY A 287 1.86 -2.63 -16.94
N ILE A 288 1.85 -3.71 -16.17
CA ILE A 288 0.70 -4.61 -16.02
C ILE A 288 0.17 -4.49 -14.59
N PHE A 289 -1.09 -4.14 -14.43
CA PHE A 289 -1.75 -3.94 -13.15
C PHE A 289 -3.04 -4.75 -13.10
N GLU A 290 -3.22 -5.51 -12.03
CA GLU A 290 -4.37 -6.39 -11.88
C GLU A 290 -4.95 -6.29 -10.46
N ILE A 291 -6.28 -6.22 -10.37
CA ILE A 291 -7.01 -6.44 -9.13
C ILE A 291 -7.80 -7.73 -9.30
N MET A 292 -7.49 -8.72 -8.48
CA MET A 292 -8.22 -9.98 -8.41
C MET A 292 -9.20 -9.95 -7.24
N TYR A 293 -10.48 -10.13 -7.54
CA TYR A 293 -11.54 -10.24 -6.55
C TYR A 293 -11.89 -11.70 -6.35
N TYR A 294 -11.72 -12.17 -5.12
CA TYR A 294 -12.24 -13.40 -4.59
C TYR A 294 -13.36 -13.07 -3.60
N LYS A 295 -14.24 -14.03 -3.32
CA LYS A 295 -15.37 -13.90 -2.40
C LYS A 295 -15.01 -13.16 -1.10
N ASP A 296 -13.84 -13.45 -0.54
CA ASP A 296 -13.39 -12.94 0.75
C ASP A 296 -12.10 -12.11 0.69
N PHE A 297 -11.51 -11.95 -0.50
CA PHE A 297 -10.20 -11.31 -0.65
C PHE A 297 -10.14 -10.46 -1.91
N THR A 298 -9.42 -9.36 -1.85
CA THR A 298 -9.01 -8.55 -2.99
C THR A 298 -7.49 -8.54 -3.02
N ILE A 299 -6.91 -8.93 -4.15
CA ILE A 299 -5.46 -9.03 -4.32
C ILE A 299 -5.03 -8.08 -5.43
N TYR A 300 -4.05 -7.23 -5.13
CA TYR A 300 -3.46 -6.31 -6.08
C TYR A 300 -2.15 -6.89 -6.59
N LEU A 301 -1.96 -6.84 -7.90
CA LEU A 301 -0.74 -7.27 -8.56
C LEU A 301 -0.17 -6.14 -9.42
N ASN A 302 1.16 -6.03 -9.38
CA ASN A 302 1.93 -5.18 -10.27
C ASN A 302 2.96 -6.05 -10.98
N ASN A 303 2.96 -6.02 -12.32
CA ASN A 303 3.80 -6.84 -13.17
C ASN A 303 3.76 -8.33 -12.80
N ASN A 304 2.53 -8.86 -12.61
CA ASN A 304 2.25 -10.26 -12.23
C ASN A 304 2.80 -10.69 -10.86
N VAL A 305 3.13 -9.74 -9.99
CA VAL A 305 3.58 -10.00 -8.61
C VAL A 305 2.57 -9.40 -7.64
N VAL A 306 2.17 -10.17 -6.64
CA VAL A 306 1.28 -9.74 -5.56
C VAL A 306 1.94 -8.62 -4.76
N THR A 307 1.27 -7.47 -4.66
CA THR A 307 1.76 -6.31 -3.91
C THR A 307 0.92 -6.00 -2.67
N VAL A 308 -0.37 -6.36 -2.69
CA VAL A 308 -1.29 -6.17 -1.56
C VAL A 308 -2.30 -7.30 -1.55
N ILE A 309 -2.60 -7.81 -0.36
CA ILE A 309 -3.70 -8.74 -0.11
C ILE A 309 -4.58 -8.06 0.95
N ASN A 310 -5.87 -7.98 0.67
CA ASN A 310 -6.84 -7.34 1.55
C ASN A 310 -8.10 -8.20 1.63
N GLY A 311 -8.70 -8.38 2.80
CA GLY A 311 -9.91 -9.20 2.96
C GLY A 311 -10.40 -9.30 4.37
#